data_AF-A0A2U0TNA4-F1
#
_entry.id   AF-A0A2U0TNA4-F1
#
_cell.length_a   1.000
_cell.length_b   1.000
_cell.length_c   1.000
_cell.angle_alpha   90.00
_cell.angle_beta   90.00
_cell.angle_gamma   90.00
#
_symmetry.space_group_name_H-M   'P 1'
#
loop_
_entity.id
_entity.type
_entity.pdbx_description
1 polymer ?
#
loop_
_entity_poly.entity_id
_entity_poly.type
_entity_poly.pdbx_seq_one_letter_code
_entity_poly.pdbx_strand_id
1 'polypeptide(L)'
;MLFKTALNFKQFKPLNNIKLLNNHKKMKLTTNQILEQNQELRTKCLVYTRVMGYHRPVESFNIGKKGEHRQRTHFTEGKCC
;
A
#
# COMPACT_ATOMS: atom_id res chain seq x y z
N MET A 1 37.94 -23.63 -17.02
CA MET A 1 36.61 -24.17 -17.35
C MET A 1 35.62 -23.02 -17.40
N LEU A 2 35.31 -22.58 -18.62
CA LEU A 2 34.32 -21.55 -18.94
C LEU A 2 32.92 -22.13 -18.72
N PHE A 3 32.16 -21.60 -17.78
CA PHE A 3 30.73 -21.87 -17.67
C PHE A 3 29.92 -20.58 -17.85
N LYS A 4 29.48 -20.40 -19.10
CA LYS A 4 28.13 -20.00 -19.55
C LYS A 4 27.58 -18.65 -19.05
N THR A 5 27.70 -17.59 -19.87
CA THR A 5 26.63 -17.02 -20.73
C THR A 5 25.46 -16.42 -19.93
N ALA A 6 25.43 -15.11 -19.69
CA ALA A 6 24.95 -14.05 -20.59
C ALA A 6 23.42 -14.10 -20.87
N LEU A 7 22.78 -12.94 -20.66
CA LEU A 7 21.48 -12.50 -21.21
C LEU A 7 20.21 -12.94 -20.47
N ASN A 8 19.71 -12.04 -19.60
CA ASN A 8 18.29 -11.67 -19.60
C ASN A 8 18.17 -10.18 -19.24
N PHE A 9 18.84 -9.35 -20.04
CA PHE A 9 18.43 -7.95 -20.22
C PHE A 9 17.06 -8.01 -20.89
N LYS A 10 15.97 -7.87 -20.12
CA LYS A 10 14.65 -7.70 -20.72
C LYS A 10 14.71 -6.46 -21.61
N GLN A 11 14.47 -6.72 -22.88
CA GLN A 11 14.54 -5.82 -24.01
C GLN A 11 13.94 -4.45 -23.70
N PHE A 12 14.81 -3.44 -23.69
CA PHE A 12 14.43 -2.04 -23.89
C PHE A 12 13.65 -1.98 -25.21
N LYS A 13 12.38 -1.58 -25.17
CA LYS A 13 11.61 -1.23 -26.37
C LYS A 13 11.53 0.29 -26.47
N PRO A 14 12.37 0.95 -27.30
CA PRO A 14 12.12 2.32 -27.67
C PRO A 14 11.35 2.33 -29.00
N LEU A 15 10.24 3.06 -29.03
CA LEU A 15 10.11 4.28 -29.83
C LEU A 15 8.64 4.71 -29.83
N ASN A 16 8.43 5.87 -29.21
CA ASN A 16 7.59 6.98 -29.68
C ASN A 16 6.47 6.64 -30.65
N ASN A 17 5.23 6.78 -30.17
CA ASN A 17 4.20 7.36 -31.02
C ASN A 17 3.59 8.54 -30.27
N ILE A 18 4.11 9.74 -30.57
CA ILE A 18 3.52 11.00 -30.16
C ILE A 18 2.18 11.10 -30.90
N LYS A 19 1.09 10.77 -30.22
CA LYS A 19 -0.19 11.41 -30.51
C LYS A 19 -0.34 12.56 -29.53
N LEU A 20 0.00 13.73 -30.03
CA LEU A 20 -0.38 15.00 -29.46
C LEU A 20 -1.91 15.01 -29.34
N LEU A 21 -2.42 14.93 -28.12
CA LEU A 21 -3.73 15.50 -27.81
C LEU A 21 -3.52 16.43 -26.62
N ASN A 22 -3.29 17.69 -27.01
CA ASN A 22 -3.53 18.85 -26.20
C ASN A 22 -4.83 18.66 -25.41
N ASN A 23 -4.76 18.88 -24.11
CA ASN A 23 -5.75 19.58 -23.29
C ASN A 23 -5.31 19.48 -21.84
N HIS A 24 -4.82 20.60 -21.29
CA HIS A 24 -4.51 20.75 -19.88
C HIS A 24 -5.80 20.76 -19.05
N LYS A 25 -6.53 19.64 -19.03
CA LYS A 25 -7.61 19.38 -18.09
C LYS A 25 -7.09 18.29 -17.18
N LYS A 26 -6.47 18.73 -16.08
CA LYS A 26 -6.08 17.87 -14.95
C LYS A 26 -7.36 17.28 -14.39
N MET A 27 -7.84 16.19 -14.99
CA MET A 27 -9.00 15.45 -14.51
C MET A 27 -8.61 14.92 -13.14
N LYS A 28 -9.26 15.45 -12.09
CA LYS A 28 -9.15 14.87 -10.75
C LYS A 28 -9.74 13.47 -10.83
N LEU A 29 -8.89 12.47 -10.96
CA LEU A 29 -9.28 11.08 -10.91
C LEU A 29 -9.89 10.82 -9.53
N THR A 30 -11.04 10.16 -9.49
CA THR A 30 -11.65 9.81 -8.19
C THR A 30 -10.70 8.89 -7.44
N THR A 31 -10.67 8.98 -6.11
CA THR A 31 -9.75 8.19 -5.29
C THR A 31 -9.83 6.71 -5.62
N ASN A 32 -11.03 6.18 -5.83
CA ASN A 32 -11.26 4.78 -6.17
C ASN A 32 -10.57 4.35 -7.47
N GLN A 33 -10.61 5.18 -8.52
CA GLN A 33 -9.96 4.89 -9.80
C GLN A 33 -8.42 4.87 -9.68
N ILE A 34 -7.84 5.74 -8.84
CA ILE A 34 -6.40 5.71 -8.52
C ILE A 34 -6.06 4.41 -7.79
N LEU A 35 -6.92 3.98 -6.87
CA LEU A 35 -6.75 2.75 -6.12
C LEU A 35 -6.79 1.53 -7.07
N GLU A 36 -7.75 1.44 -7.98
CA GLU A 36 -7.86 0.31 -8.93
C GLU A 36 -6.64 0.18 -9.85
N GLN A 37 -6.16 1.29 -10.42
CA GLN A 37 -5.00 1.31 -11.32
C GLN A 37 -3.71 0.83 -10.66
N ASN A 38 -3.60 0.93 -9.34
CA ASN A 38 -2.40 0.57 -8.57
C ASN A 38 -2.59 -0.70 -7.73
N GLN A 39 -3.51 -1.59 -8.11
CA GLN A 39 -3.75 -2.84 -7.35
C GLN A 39 -2.50 -3.72 -7.26
N GLU A 40 -1.75 -3.87 -8.35
CA GLU A 40 -0.58 -4.77 -8.40
C GLU A 40 0.61 -4.26 -7.58
N LEU A 41 0.64 -2.97 -7.25
CA LEU A 41 1.68 -2.36 -6.42
C LEU A 41 1.39 -2.46 -4.92
N ARG A 42 0.22 -3.00 -4.53
CA ARG A 42 -0.18 -3.06 -3.11
C ARG A 42 0.51 -4.17 -2.36
N THR A 43 0.97 -3.82 -1.17
CA THR A 43 1.40 -4.77 -0.13
C THR A 43 0.47 -4.70 1.06
N LYS A 44 0.31 -5.81 1.78
CA LYS A 44 -0.52 -5.86 3.00
C LYS A 44 0.15 -5.06 4.11
N CYS A 45 -0.58 -4.12 4.69
CA CYS A 45 -0.11 -3.38 5.86
C CYS A 45 -0.27 -4.25 7.12
N LEU A 46 0.82 -4.47 7.85
CA LEU A 46 0.80 -5.17 9.13
C LEU A 46 0.58 -4.18 10.27
N VAL A 47 -0.54 -4.34 10.99
CA VAL A 47 -0.88 -3.50 12.14
C VAL A 47 -0.47 -4.19 13.43
N TYR A 48 0.29 -3.48 14.27
CA TYR A 48 0.75 -3.96 15.57
C TYR A 48 0.13 -3.12 16.68
N THR A 49 -0.17 -3.78 17.81
CA THR A 49 -0.66 -3.10 19.00
C THR A 49 0.09 -3.60 20.23
N ARG A 50 0.14 -2.75 21.27
CA ARG A 50 0.71 -3.13 22.56
C ARG A 50 -0.27 -4.02 23.35
N VAL A 51 0.23 -5.16 23.83
CA VAL A 51 -0.48 -6.08 24.72
C VAL A 51 0.42 -6.37 25.91
N MET A 52 -0.02 -5.98 27.12
CA MET A 52 0.69 -6.26 28.39
C MET A 52 2.20 -5.94 28.40
N GLY A 53 2.67 -5.01 27.55
CA GLY A 53 4.07 -4.61 27.52
C GLY A 53 4.79 -4.79 26.18
N TYR A 54 4.34 -5.71 25.32
CA TYR A 54 5.02 -6.04 24.06
C TYR A 54 4.17 -5.76 22.82
N HIS A 55 4.81 -5.72 21.64
CA HIS A 55 4.15 -5.53 20.35
C HIS A 55 3.65 -6.87 19.80
N ARG A 56 2.36 -6.93 19.47
CA ARG A 56 1.72 -8.11 18.87
C ARG A 56 0.97 -7.72 17.60
N PRO A 57 1.08 -8.48 16.50
CA PRO A 57 0.29 -8.23 15.30
C PRO A 57 -1.20 -8.43 15.57
N VAL A 58 -2.03 -7.48 15.14
CA VAL A 58 -3.50 -7.55 15.31
C VAL A 58 -4.09 -8.76 14.57
N GLU A 59 -3.45 -9.18 13.47
CA GLU A 59 -3.88 -10.34 12.68
C GLU A 59 -3.89 -11.65 13.48
N SER A 60 -3.00 -11.77 14.47
CA SER A 60 -2.89 -12.95 15.33
C SER A 60 -3.94 -13.02 16.44
N PHE A 61 -4.91 -12.10 16.47
CA PHE A 61 -5.88 -12.00 17.57
C PHE A 61 -6.97 -13.06 17.44
N ASN A 62 -7.24 -13.76 18.54
CA ASN A 62 -8.39 -14.66 18.65
C ASN A 62 -9.69 -13.84 18.74
N ILE A 63 -10.85 -14.47 18.54
CA ILE A 63 -12.16 -13.80 18.52
C ILE A 63 -12.40 -12.99 19.81
N GLY A 64 -12.14 -13.56 20.98
CA GLY A 64 -12.29 -12.84 22.25
C GLY A 64 -11.36 -11.62 22.38
N LYS A 65 -10.11 -11.75 21.92
CA LYS A 65 -9.14 -10.65 21.94
C LYS A 65 -9.50 -9.54 20.95
N LYS A 66 -10.08 -9.87 19.80
CA LYS A 66 -10.64 -8.89 18.85
C LYS A 66 -11.79 -8.11 19.48
N GLY A 67 -12.64 -8.78 20.26
CA GLY A 67 -13.73 -8.16 21.03
C GLY A 67 -13.20 -7.17 22.07
N GLU A 68 -12.27 -7.59 22.93
CA GLU A 68 -11.65 -6.70 23.93
C GLU A 68 -10.91 -5.52 23.27
N HIS A 69 -10.19 -5.76 22.17
CA HIS A 69 -9.48 -4.69 21.47
C HIS A 69 -10.43 -3.60 20.92
N ARG A 70 -11.61 -3.98 20.41
CA ARG A 70 -12.63 -3.04 19.91
C ARG A 70 -13.26 -2.19 21.02
N GLN A 71 -13.27 -2.70 22.26
CA GLN A 71 -13.82 -1.97 23.42
C GLN A 71 -12.81 -0.98 24.03
N ARG A 72 -11.57 -0.95 23.55
CA ARG A 72 -10.56 0.01 24.03
C ARG A 72 -10.97 1.42 23.64
N THR A 73 -10.91 2.34 24.60
CA THR A 73 -11.14 3.76 24.36
C THR A 73 -9.82 4.44 24.02
N HIS A 74 -9.79 5.16 22.90
CA HIS A 74 -8.63 5.95 22.50
C HIS A 74 -8.71 7.35 23.09
N PHE A 75 -7.59 7.85 23.59
CA PHE A 75 -7.47 9.25 23.94
C PHE A 75 -7.64 10.11 22.68
N THR A 76 -8.49 11.13 22.79
CA THR A 76 -8.65 12.14 21.74
C THR A 76 -8.13 13.44 22.32
N GLU A 77 -7.13 14.03 21.67
CA GLU A 77 -6.65 15.35 22.05
C GLU A 77 -7.78 16.36 21.90
N GLY A 78 -8.04 17.13 22.96
CA GLY A 78 -8.98 18.26 22.88
C GLY A 78 -8.44 19.30 21.91
N LYS A 79 -9.33 19.98 21.18
CA LYS A 79 -8.92 21.17 20.43
C LYS A 79 -8.41 22.19 21.46
N CYS A 80 -7.13 22.55 21.38
CA CYS A 80 -6.61 23.68 22.12
C CYS A 80 -7.41 24.93 21.71
N CYS A 81 -7.82 25.71 22.71
CA CYS A 81 -8.53 26.99 22.54
C CYS A 81 -7.67 27.97 21.74
#